data_AF-E9GXV5-F1
#
_entry.id   AF-E9GXV5-F1
#
_cell.length_a   1.000
_cell.length_b   1.000
_cell.length_c   1.000
_cell.angle_alpha   90.00
_cell.angle_beta   90.00
_cell.angle_gamma   90.00
#
_symmetry.space_group_name_H-M   'P 1'
#
loop_
_entity.id
_entity.type
_entity.pdbx_description
1 polymer ?
#
loop_
_entity_poly.entity_id
_entity_poly.type
_entity_poly.pdbx_seq_one_letter_code
_entity_poly.pdbx_strand_id
1 'polypeptide(L)'
;MFQSSFIESKTRIVNIEDIEPEVFRQLLICLYTGKAPKMKENGLARQLYEDADKYGIENLKKECVEELRNQLSVGNAIELLIWSDFHSATKLFKSTLKFIAKNFATLVSKPEWMEMMKNRPDLCLKANQKIAQRMRHGQFPYSKEFEQDSDDLA
;
A
#
# COMPACT_ATOMS: atom_id res chain seq x y z
N MET A 1 14.19 4.70 25.74
CA MET A 1 13.65 6.05 25.98
C MET A 1 13.44 6.32 27.47
N PHE A 2 12.44 5.71 28.12
CA PHE A 2 12.09 6.05 29.52
C PHE A 2 12.88 5.29 30.60
N GLN A 3 13.47 4.13 30.28
CA GLN A 3 14.22 3.31 31.23
C GLN A 3 15.73 3.59 31.23
N SER A 4 16.19 4.44 30.31
CA SER A 4 17.60 4.79 30.07
C SER A 4 17.97 6.11 30.75
N SER A 5 19.25 6.35 31.02
CA SER A 5 19.77 7.57 31.67
C SER A 5 19.81 8.84 30.76
N PHE A 6 18.98 8.87 29.72
CA PHE A 6 18.84 10.01 28.79
C PHE A 6 18.02 11.17 29.40
N ILE A 7 17.96 12.30 28.69
CA ILE A 7 17.33 13.53 29.19
C ILE A 7 15.83 13.33 29.41
N GLU A 8 15.17 12.56 28.54
CA GLU A 8 13.74 12.28 28.58
C GLU A 8 13.31 11.55 29.86
N SER A 9 14.18 10.70 30.42
CA SER A 9 13.89 10.04 31.70
C SER A 9 14.04 10.97 32.90
N LYS A 10 14.90 11.99 32.78
CA LYS A 10 15.12 13.01 33.82
C LYS A 10 14.04 14.10 33.80
N THR A 11 13.70 14.61 32.61
CA THR A 11 12.74 15.70 32.43
C THR A 11 11.30 15.22 32.41
N ARG A 12 11.07 13.93 32.10
CA ARG A 12 9.74 13.35 31.82
C ARG A 12 9.01 14.03 30.67
N ILE A 13 9.73 14.73 29.80
CA ILE A 13 9.19 15.40 28.62
C ILE A 13 9.77 14.72 27.39
N VAL A 14 8.89 14.38 26.46
CA VAL A 14 9.25 13.83 25.15
C VAL A 14 8.73 14.79 24.09
N ASN A 15 9.65 15.31 23.28
CA ASN A 15 9.34 16.17 22.16
C ASN A 15 9.24 15.35 20.88
N ILE A 16 8.17 15.53 20.11
CA ILE A 16 7.89 14.79 18.87
C ILE A 16 7.54 15.83 17.82
N GLU A 17 8.40 16.00 16.84
CA GLU A 17 8.30 17.06 15.82
C GLU A 17 7.97 16.50 14.42
N ASP A 18 8.21 15.21 14.21
CA ASP A 18 8.16 14.56 12.91
C ASP A 18 6.85 13.82 12.64
N ILE A 19 5.84 13.98 13.50
CA ILE A 19 4.54 13.32 13.38
C ILE A 19 3.43 14.35 13.40
N GLU A 20 2.50 14.24 12.45
CA GLU A 20 1.32 15.09 12.39
C GLU A 20 0.44 14.85 13.64
N PRO A 21 -0.08 15.92 14.29
CA PRO A 21 -0.81 15.79 15.55
C PRO A 21 -1.98 14.79 15.50
N GLU A 22 -2.69 14.69 14.38
CA GLU A 22 -3.84 13.79 14.26
C GLU A 22 -3.41 12.32 14.14
N VAL A 23 -2.30 12.04 13.46
CA VAL A 23 -1.73 10.68 13.36
C VAL A 23 -1.25 10.24 14.73
N PHE A 24 -0.53 11.11 15.44
CA PHE A 24 -0.07 10.82 16.80
C PHE A 24 -1.24 10.62 17.77
N ARG A 25 -2.33 11.38 17.61
CA ARG A 25 -3.55 11.17 18.40
C ARG A 25 -4.16 9.78 18.17
N GLN A 26 -4.21 9.30 16.93
CA GLN A 26 -4.67 7.93 16.66
C GLN A 26 -3.72 6.88 17.22
N LEU A 27 -2.41 7.11 17.14
CA LEU A 27 -1.40 6.24 17.74
C LEU A 27 -1.64 6.07 19.25
N LEU A 28 -1.85 7.17 19.96
CA LEU A 28 -2.17 7.15 21.40
C LEU A 28 -3.49 6.42 21.68
N ILE A 29 -4.55 6.71 20.93
CA ILE A 29 -5.83 6.01 21.12
C ILE A 29 -5.65 4.50 20.93
N CYS A 30 -4.87 4.09 19.92
CA CYS A 30 -4.55 2.67 19.71
C CYS A 30 -3.77 2.09 20.89
N LEU A 31 -2.77 2.79 21.42
CA LEU A 31 -1.99 2.32 22.58
C LEU A 31 -2.87 2.11 23.83
N TYR A 32 -3.84 2.98 24.07
CA TYR A 32 -4.70 2.90 25.26
C TYR A 32 -5.94 2.01 25.09
N THR A 33 -6.45 1.85 23.87
CA THR A 33 -7.74 1.17 23.62
C THR A 33 -7.64 -0.06 22.72
N GLY A 34 -6.48 -0.27 22.10
CA GLY A 34 -6.27 -1.29 21.07
C GLY A 34 -6.99 -1.02 19.75
N LYS A 35 -7.48 0.20 19.51
CA LYS A 35 -8.25 0.56 18.30
C LYS A 35 -7.81 1.90 17.74
N ALA A 36 -7.87 2.08 16.42
CA ALA A 36 -7.69 3.39 15.78
C ALA A 36 -8.92 3.73 14.91
N PRO A 37 -9.92 4.47 15.46
CA PRO A 37 -11.21 4.67 14.81
C PRO A 37 -11.13 5.43 13.48
N LYS A 38 -10.14 6.33 13.32
CA LYS A 38 -9.98 7.13 12.11
C LYS A 38 -9.00 6.54 11.09
N MET A 39 -8.51 5.32 11.30
CA MET A 39 -7.55 4.66 10.40
C MET A 39 -8.06 4.59 8.94
N LYS A 40 -9.39 4.54 8.76
CA LYS A 40 -10.03 4.45 7.44
C LYS A 40 -10.07 5.76 6.67
N GLU A 41 -9.72 6.88 7.31
CA GLU A 41 -9.64 8.16 6.63
C GLU A 41 -8.46 8.13 5.63
N ASN A 42 -8.70 8.70 4.44
CA ASN A 42 -7.76 8.58 3.32
C ASN A 42 -6.36 9.09 3.69
N GLY A 43 -5.34 8.26 3.48
CA GLY A 43 -3.93 8.57 3.73
C GLY A 43 -3.45 8.26 5.15
N LEU A 44 -4.35 8.24 6.14
CA LEU A 44 -3.98 8.08 7.55
C LEU A 44 -3.38 6.69 7.84
N ALA A 45 -3.87 5.64 7.18
CA ALA A 45 -3.36 4.28 7.38
C ALA A 45 -1.87 4.11 7.01
N ARG A 46 -1.34 4.88 6.04
CA ARG A 46 0.07 4.82 5.67
C ARG A 46 0.95 5.52 6.71
N GLN A 47 0.59 6.75 7.07
CA GLN A 47 1.30 7.51 8.11
C GLN A 47 1.28 6.75 9.45
N LEU A 48 0.12 6.22 9.83
CA LEU A 48 -0.02 5.45 11.06
C LEU A 48 0.80 4.15 11.04
N TYR A 49 0.98 3.52 9.87
CA TYR A 49 1.88 2.38 9.74
C TYR A 49 3.34 2.78 9.96
N GLU A 50 3.78 3.88 9.36
CA GLU A 50 5.16 4.39 9.49
C GLU A 50 5.48 4.73 10.95
N ASP A 51 4.56 5.40 11.64
CA ASP A 51 4.72 5.70 13.07
C ASP A 51 4.63 4.45 13.95
N ALA A 52 3.72 3.52 13.64
CA ALA A 52 3.64 2.26 14.35
C ALA A 52 4.92 1.44 14.20
N ASP A 53 5.58 1.49 13.04
CA ASP A 53 6.89 0.86 12.83
C ASP A 53 8.00 1.55 13.62
N LYS A 54 8.04 2.90 13.59
CA LYS A 54 8.98 3.71 14.38
C LYS A 54 8.90 3.42 15.87
N TYR A 55 7.70 3.26 16.43
CA TYR A 55 7.50 2.96 17.86
C TYR A 55 7.41 1.45 18.18
N GLY A 56 7.53 0.56 17.19
CA GLY A 56 7.52 -0.88 17.39
C GLY A 56 6.15 -1.48 17.79
N ILE A 57 5.05 -0.86 17.39
CA ILE A 57 3.67 -1.28 17.71
C ILE A 57 3.17 -2.24 16.63
N GLU A 58 3.58 -3.50 16.74
CA GLU A 58 3.36 -4.51 15.69
C GLU A 58 1.88 -4.84 15.42
N ASN A 59 1.01 -4.77 16.42
CA ASN A 59 -0.43 -4.99 16.23
C ASN A 59 -1.06 -3.92 15.33
N LEU A 60 -0.70 -2.66 15.56
CA LEU A 60 -1.20 -1.54 14.76
C LEU A 60 -0.70 -1.60 13.31
N LYS A 61 0.55 -2.00 13.09
CA LYS A 61 1.07 -2.24 11.74
C LYS A 61 0.24 -3.26 10.97
N LYS A 62 -0.13 -4.36 11.62
CA LYS A 62 -0.97 -5.41 11.00
C LYS A 62 -2.35 -4.88 10.65
N GLU A 63 -2.98 -4.12 11.54
CA GLU A 63 -4.28 -3.50 11.26
C GLU A 63 -4.20 -2.51 10.09
N CYS A 64 -3.17 -1.66 10.05
CA CYS A 64 -2.95 -0.73 8.94
C CYS A 64 -2.77 -1.48 7.61
N VAL A 65 -2.04 -2.60 7.60
CA VAL A 65 -1.88 -3.45 6.41
C VAL A 65 -3.22 -4.04 5.93
N GLU A 66 -4.08 -4.46 6.85
CA GLU A 66 -5.41 -4.96 6.50
C GLU A 66 -6.30 -3.85 5.93
N GLU A 67 -6.27 -2.67 6.53
CA GLU A 67 -7.04 -1.51 6.07
C GLU A 67 -6.57 -1.03 4.69
N LEU A 68 -5.25 -0.91 4.47
CA LEU A 68 -4.68 -0.57 3.17
C LEU A 68 -5.06 -1.60 2.10
N ARG A 69 -5.16 -2.89 2.46
CA ARG A 69 -5.67 -3.91 1.53
C ARG A 69 -7.15 -3.69 1.19
N ASN A 70 -7.97 -3.27 2.14
CA ASN A 70 -9.40 -3.01 1.91
C ASN A 70 -9.62 -1.76 1.04
N GLN A 71 -8.72 -0.77 1.13
CA GLN A 71 -8.75 0.45 0.33
C GLN A 71 -8.15 0.27 -1.08
N LEU A 72 -7.71 -0.94 -1.44
CA LEU A 72 -7.07 -1.21 -2.72
C LEU A 72 -8.03 -0.96 -3.90
N SER A 73 -7.59 -0.12 -4.83
CA SER A 73 -8.35 0.33 -5.98
C SER A 73 -7.46 0.46 -7.22
N VAL A 74 -8.06 0.60 -8.40
CA VAL A 74 -7.30 0.84 -9.65
C VAL A 74 -6.56 2.19 -9.61
N GLY A 75 -7.02 3.14 -8.80
CA GLY A 75 -6.37 4.43 -8.58
C GLY A 75 -5.05 4.32 -7.83
N ASN A 76 -5.01 3.49 -6.78
CA ASN A 76 -3.87 3.44 -5.84
C ASN A 76 -3.04 2.16 -5.93
N ALA A 77 -3.40 1.18 -6.76
CA ALA A 77 -2.74 -0.13 -6.78
C ALA A 77 -1.24 -0.07 -7.07
N ILE A 78 -0.81 0.77 -8.02
CA ILE A 78 0.61 0.87 -8.42
C ILE A 78 1.42 1.52 -7.30
N GLU A 79 0.93 2.62 -6.76
CA GLU A 79 1.54 3.31 -5.62
C GLU A 79 1.62 2.40 -4.39
N LEU A 80 0.54 1.68 -4.08
CA LEU A 80 0.49 0.76 -2.94
C LEU A 80 1.43 -0.44 -3.14
N LEU A 81 1.66 -0.86 -4.38
CA LEU A 81 2.64 -1.91 -4.68
C LEU A 81 4.04 -1.43 -4.31
N ILE A 82 4.43 -0.25 -4.78
CA ILE A 82 5.73 0.37 -4.47
C ILE A 82 5.88 0.55 -2.95
N TRP A 83 4.86 1.13 -2.30
CA TRP A 83 4.86 1.35 -0.85
C TRP A 83 5.01 0.03 -0.08
N SER A 84 4.29 -1.03 -0.47
CA SER A 84 4.37 -2.32 0.20
C SER A 84 5.72 -3.05 0.01
N ASP A 85 6.41 -2.80 -1.11
CA ASP A 85 7.78 -3.32 -1.35
C ASP A 85 8.78 -2.55 -0.49
N PHE A 86 8.66 -1.22 -0.40
CA PHE A 86 9.51 -0.36 0.42
C PHE A 86 9.44 -0.73 1.91
N HIS A 87 8.24 -0.89 2.46
CA HIS A 87 8.04 -1.26 3.86
C HIS A 87 8.12 -2.77 4.13
N SER A 88 8.51 -3.59 3.15
CA SER A 88 8.56 -5.05 3.27
C SER A 88 7.23 -5.68 3.77
N ALA A 89 6.09 -5.04 3.45
CA ALA A 89 4.75 -5.46 3.85
C ALA A 89 4.26 -6.62 2.97
N THR A 90 4.83 -7.80 3.15
CA THR A 90 4.68 -8.96 2.24
C THR A 90 3.23 -9.40 1.98
N LYS A 91 2.34 -9.31 2.98
CA LYS A 91 0.93 -9.67 2.84
C LYS A 91 0.19 -8.69 1.93
N LEU A 92 0.45 -7.38 2.11
CA LEU A 92 -0.09 -6.33 1.26
C LEU A 92 0.44 -6.48 -0.15
N PHE A 93 1.75 -6.60 -0.29
CA PHE A 93 2.45 -6.77 -1.57
C PHE A 93 1.86 -7.90 -2.43
N LYS A 94 1.69 -9.10 -1.84
CA LYS A 94 1.08 -10.24 -2.54
C LYS A 94 -0.37 -9.99 -2.94
N SER A 95 -1.12 -9.26 -2.13
CA SER A 95 -2.52 -8.93 -2.39
C SER A 95 -2.64 -7.91 -3.51
N THR A 96 -1.80 -6.87 -3.47
CA THR A 96 -1.69 -5.83 -4.51
C THR A 96 -1.25 -6.42 -5.84
N LEU A 97 -0.25 -7.30 -5.87
CA LEU A 97 0.16 -8.01 -7.10
C LEU A 97 -0.98 -8.81 -7.73
N LYS A 98 -1.78 -9.51 -6.92
CA LYS A 98 -2.95 -10.26 -7.41
C LYS A 98 -4.00 -9.32 -8.01
N PHE A 99 -4.25 -8.18 -7.36
CA PHE A 99 -5.18 -7.17 -7.83
C PHE A 99 -4.73 -6.53 -9.14
N ILE A 100 -3.44 -6.19 -9.25
CA ILE A 100 -2.84 -5.67 -10.48
C ILE A 100 -2.99 -6.67 -11.61
N ALA A 101 -2.67 -7.95 -11.37
CA ALA A 101 -2.81 -8.98 -12.39
C ALA A 101 -4.26 -9.17 -12.86
N LYS A 102 -5.25 -8.90 -12.00
CA LYS A 102 -6.68 -8.95 -12.35
C LYS A 102 -7.12 -7.73 -13.17
N ASN A 103 -6.54 -6.56 -12.91
CA ASN A 103 -6.90 -5.29 -13.54
C ASN A 103 -5.81 -4.79 -14.51
N PHE A 104 -4.99 -5.69 -15.05
CA PHE A 104 -3.81 -5.31 -15.82
C PHE A 104 -4.18 -4.47 -17.06
N ALA A 105 -5.24 -4.84 -17.77
CA ALA A 105 -5.70 -4.14 -18.97
C ALA A 105 -5.98 -2.64 -18.74
N THR A 106 -6.49 -2.26 -17.56
CA THR A 106 -6.74 -0.85 -17.21
C THR A 106 -5.52 -0.17 -16.62
N LEU A 107 -4.63 -0.90 -15.94
CA LEU A 107 -3.45 -0.35 -15.28
C LEU A 107 -2.27 -0.12 -16.23
N VAL A 108 -2.11 -0.93 -17.28
CA VAL A 108 -0.96 -0.82 -18.20
C VAL A 108 -0.95 0.50 -18.96
N SER A 109 -2.12 1.05 -19.26
CA SER A 109 -2.29 2.32 -19.98
C SER A 109 -2.07 3.55 -19.10
N LYS A 110 -1.92 3.37 -17.78
CA LYS A 110 -1.75 4.47 -16.83
C LYS A 110 -0.31 5.00 -16.83
N PRO A 111 -0.10 6.33 -16.70
CA PRO A 111 1.24 6.91 -16.63
C PRO A 111 2.05 6.37 -15.45
N GLU A 112 1.41 6.08 -14.32
CA GLU A 112 2.03 5.51 -13.12
C GLU A 112 2.68 4.15 -13.41
N TRP A 113 2.14 3.37 -14.36
CA TRP A 113 2.74 2.09 -14.77
C TRP A 113 4.03 2.31 -15.55
N MET A 114 4.05 3.28 -16.46
CA MET A 114 5.26 3.65 -17.18
C MET A 114 6.33 4.22 -16.25
N GLU A 115 5.94 5.05 -15.28
CA GLU A 115 6.86 5.57 -14.28
C GLU A 115 7.43 4.46 -13.38
N MET A 116 6.61 3.49 -12.97
CA MET A 116 7.09 2.30 -12.26
C MET A 116 8.11 1.51 -13.11
N MET A 117 7.88 1.37 -14.42
CA MET A 117 8.79 0.65 -15.31
C MET A 117 10.16 1.33 -15.41
N LYS A 118 10.20 2.68 -15.45
CA LYS A 118 11.44 3.46 -15.49
C LYS A 118 12.20 3.41 -14.16
N ASN A 119 11.49 3.61 -13.06
CA ASN A 119 12.12 3.84 -11.75
C ASN A 119 12.34 2.54 -10.95
N ARG A 120 11.54 1.50 -11.21
CA ARG A 120 11.54 0.21 -10.48
C ARG A 120 11.30 -0.97 -11.44
N PRO A 121 12.22 -1.26 -12.37
CA PRO A 121 12.05 -2.34 -13.35
C PRO A 121 11.97 -3.72 -12.69
N ASP A 122 12.61 -3.91 -11.54
CA ASP A 122 12.52 -5.11 -10.70
C ASP A 122 11.08 -5.38 -10.24
N LEU A 123 10.37 -4.32 -9.84
CA LEU A 123 8.99 -4.41 -9.38
C LEU A 123 8.03 -4.68 -10.54
N CYS A 124 8.25 -4.01 -11.67
CA CYS A 124 7.52 -4.27 -12.91
C CYS A 124 7.68 -5.72 -13.37
N LEU A 125 8.90 -6.27 -13.29
CA LEU A 125 9.15 -7.68 -13.62
C LEU A 125 8.36 -8.63 -12.72
N LYS A 126 8.34 -8.41 -11.40
CA LYS A 126 7.53 -9.22 -10.46
C LYS A 126 6.04 -9.15 -10.80
N ALA A 127 5.55 -7.97 -11.16
CA ALA A 127 4.16 -7.78 -11.59
C ALA A 127 3.86 -8.55 -12.88
N ASN A 128 4.71 -8.42 -13.90
CA ASN A 128 4.58 -9.13 -15.18
C ASN A 128 4.67 -10.64 -15.02
N GLN A 129 5.56 -11.15 -14.16
CA GLN A 129 5.60 -12.57 -13.81
C GLN A 129 4.27 -13.03 -13.20
N LYS A 130 3.66 -12.21 -12.33
CA LYS A 130 2.36 -12.54 -11.74
C LYS A 130 1.23 -12.53 -12.77
N ILE A 131 1.26 -11.59 -13.71
CA ILE A 131 0.33 -11.50 -14.84
C ILE A 131 0.47 -12.73 -15.73
N ALA A 132 1.69 -13.11 -16.12
CA ALA A 132 1.97 -14.28 -16.94
C ALA A 132 1.52 -15.59 -16.28
N GLN A 133 1.74 -15.73 -14.95
CA GLN A 133 1.20 -16.86 -14.19
C GLN A 133 -0.32 -16.93 -14.29
N ARG A 134 -1.02 -15.79 -14.19
CA ARG A 134 -2.47 -15.74 -14.33
C ARG A 134 -2.94 -16.12 -15.75
N MET A 135 -2.21 -15.69 -16.78
CA MET A 135 -2.51 -16.04 -18.19
C MET A 135 -2.44 -17.55 -18.42
N ARG A 136 -1.43 -18.24 -17.87
CA ARG A 136 -1.31 -19.71 -17.94
C ARG A 136 -2.51 -20.45 -17.31
N HIS A 137 -3.22 -19.82 -16.39
CA HIS A 137 -4.40 -20.37 -15.72
C HIS A 137 -5.74 -19.96 -16.35
N GLY A 138 -5.74 -19.31 -17.53
CA GLY A 138 -6.96 -19.07 -18.32
C GLY A 138 -7.96 -18.05 -17.74
N GLN A 139 -7.54 -17.19 -16.80
CA GLN A 139 -8.43 -16.22 -16.14
C GLN A 139 -8.29 -14.78 -16.69
N PHE A 140 -8.35 -14.59 -18.00
CA PHE A 140 -8.44 -13.25 -18.58
C PHE A 140 -9.91 -12.93 -18.90
N PRO A 141 -10.50 -11.83 -18.38
CA PRO A 141 -11.73 -11.32 -18.96
C PRO A 141 -11.39 -10.84 -20.37
N TYR A 142 -11.91 -11.53 -21.38
CA TYR A 142 -11.81 -11.10 -22.77
C TYR A 142 -12.53 -9.75 -22.89
N SER A 143 -11.80 -8.65 -23.01
CA SER A 143 -12.37 -7.35 -23.35
C SER A 143 -12.78 -7.39 -24.82
N LYS A 144 -14.08 -7.46 -25.06
CA LYS A 144 -14.74 -7.59 -26.37
C LYS A 144 -14.67 -6.31 -27.25
N GLU A 145 -13.62 -5.50 -27.12
CA GLU A 145 -13.57 -4.14 -27.69
C GLU A 145 -12.60 -3.97 -28.89
N PHE A 146 -12.21 -5.06 -29.57
CA PHE A 146 -11.34 -4.97 -30.75
C PHE A 146 -11.92 -5.58 -32.04
N GLU A 147 -13.23 -5.83 -32.10
CA GLU A 147 -13.88 -6.39 -33.31
C GLU A 147 -14.73 -5.37 -34.11
N GLN A 148 -14.64 -4.06 -33.82
CA GLN A 148 -15.57 -3.09 -34.44
C GLN A 148 -14.92 -2.05 -35.38
N ASP A 149 -13.71 -2.30 -35.87
CA ASP A 149 -13.03 -1.46 -36.88
C ASP A 149 -12.82 -2.17 -38.24
N SER A 150 -13.43 -3.33 -38.49
CA SER A 150 -13.25 -4.08 -39.75
C SER A 150 -14.44 -4.07 -40.73
N ASP A 151 -15.55 -3.39 -40.41
CA ASP A 151 -16.79 -3.46 -41.23
C ASP A 151 -17.11 -2.18 -42.04
N ASP A 152 -16.21 -1.19 -42.11
CA ASP A 152 -16.41 0.06 -42.90
C ASP A 152 -15.56 0.15 -44.19
N LEU A 153 -15.13 -0.98 -44.77
CA LEU A 153 -14.37 -1.00 -46.05
C LEU A 153 -14.90 -2.00 -47.10
N ALA A 154 -16.22 -2.23 -47.15
CA ALA A 154 -16.85 -2.95 -48.26
C ALA A 154 -17.85 -2.07 -49.03
#